data_AF-A0A1G0WJ96-F1
#
_entry.id   AF-A0A1G0WJ96-F1
#
_cell.length_a   1.000
_cell.length_b   1.000
_cell.length_c   1.000
_cell.angle_alpha   90.00
_cell.angle_beta   90.00
_cell.angle_gamma   90.00
#
_symmetry.space_group_name_H-M   'P 1'
#
loop_
_entity.id
_entity.type
_entity.pdbx_description
1 polymer ?
#
loop_
_entity_poly.entity_id
_entity_poly.type
_entity_poly.pdbx_seq_one_letter_code
_entity_poly.pdbx_strand_id
1 'polypeptide(L)'
;MSKSVIYLFLPLFLFISVINLYSLDESASPTDSVLGKRKAKTESDKRILRIEQIVYSFVVNGSDLKEEQTKELILKKVNDEFPLAIEKSPKEVNIVKLRKRAQKQANKKYQLTEKELTEQYNKKAEELFQSLPLNSTVTITYKQGSNLKTITGRYFGLTYYNDGVRIENTVIPIFDMSDSDKSKFDAKLRDLKKRQYVKDEIESYQKEKESYSDNIIRTKAEEVVKLNEKNGFINAWSKWRTPEDVAEIIITYIVDKERKKEEESNKANQPPIVKEGIELQKRPIDSGIADQVQENSVRPPEEENW
;
A
#
# COMPACT_ATOMS: atom_id res chain seq x y z
N MET A 1 -10.09 -64.39 -2.72
CA MET A 1 -11.03 -63.70 -3.62
C MET A 1 -10.61 -62.24 -3.70
N SER A 2 -9.84 -61.91 -4.73
CA SER A 2 -9.24 -60.59 -4.98
C SER A 2 -10.20 -59.75 -5.83
N LYS A 3 -10.45 -58.50 -5.43
CA LYS A 3 -11.09 -57.49 -6.28
C LYS A 3 -10.07 -56.37 -6.49
N SER A 4 -9.26 -56.53 -7.54
CA SER A 4 -8.39 -55.50 -8.08
C SER A 4 -9.23 -54.46 -8.82
N VAL A 5 -9.22 -53.23 -8.32
CA VAL A 5 -9.78 -52.06 -9.01
C VAL A 5 -8.71 -51.55 -9.98
N ILE A 6 -8.95 -51.74 -11.28
CA ILE A 6 -8.10 -51.27 -12.37
C ILE A 6 -8.48 -49.81 -12.64
N TYR A 7 -7.60 -48.87 -12.28
CA TYR A 7 -7.67 -47.50 -12.77
C TYR A 7 -6.99 -47.43 -14.14
N LEU A 8 -7.80 -47.34 -15.19
CA LEU A 8 -7.40 -47.03 -16.55
C LEU A 8 -7.01 -45.54 -16.63
N PHE A 9 -5.71 -45.26 -16.63
CA PHE A 9 -5.16 -43.97 -17.04
C PHE A 9 -5.20 -43.88 -18.57
N LEU A 10 -6.08 -43.05 -19.11
CA LEU A 10 -6.06 -42.64 -20.52
C LEU A 10 -5.17 -41.39 -20.66
N PRO A 11 -4.13 -41.40 -21.51
CA PRO A 11 -3.43 -40.18 -21.91
C PRO A 11 -4.11 -39.64 -23.18
N LEU A 12 -4.91 -38.58 -23.06
CA LEU A 12 -5.53 -37.93 -24.22
C LEU A 12 -4.85 -36.59 -24.52
N PHE A 13 -3.96 -36.66 -25.51
CA PHE A 13 -3.70 -35.71 -26.59
C PHE A 13 -3.74 -34.20 -26.30
N LEU A 14 -2.53 -33.62 -26.35
CA LEU A 14 -2.13 -32.54 -27.28
C LEU A 14 -3.26 -31.61 -27.76
N PHE A 15 -3.46 -30.52 -27.04
CA PHE A 15 -3.89 -29.26 -27.65
C PHE A 15 -2.68 -28.36 -27.80
N ILE A 16 -2.05 -28.48 -28.97
CA ILE A 16 -1.27 -27.40 -29.57
C ILE A 16 -2.31 -26.34 -29.95
N SER A 17 -2.37 -25.25 -29.20
CA SER A 17 -2.98 -24.01 -29.65
C SER A 17 -1.96 -22.93 -29.47
N VAL A 18 -1.35 -22.62 -30.61
CA VAL A 18 -0.48 -21.49 -30.94
C VAL A 18 -0.89 -20.25 -30.15
N ILE A 19 -0.27 -20.03 -28.99
CA ILE A 19 -0.11 -18.68 -28.47
C ILE A 19 1.02 -18.11 -29.30
N ASN A 20 0.62 -17.30 -30.28
CA ASN A 20 1.52 -16.37 -30.94
C ASN A 20 1.97 -15.40 -29.85
N LEU A 21 3.04 -15.75 -29.13
CA LEU A 21 3.85 -14.81 -28.37
C LEU A 21 4.41 -13.85 -29.41
N TYR A 22 3.70 -12.77 -29.67
CA TYR A 22 4.40 -11.53 -29.92
C TYR A 22 5.20 -11.26 -28.65
N SER A 23 6.47 -11.67 -28.67
CA SER A 23 7.51 -10.98 -27.93
C SER A 23 7.33 -9.51 -28.24
N LEU A 24 6.71 -8.79 -27.30
CA LEU A 24 6.87 -7.35 -27.19
C LEU A 24 8.37 -7.16 -27.04
N ASP A 25 8.97 -6.75 -28.15
CA ASP A 25 10.38 -6.45 -28.27
C ASP A 25 10.76 -5.50 -27.12
N GLU A 26 11.46 -6.05 -26.13
CA GLU A 26 11.82 -5.40 -24.86
C GLU A 26 12.93 -4.34 -25.07
N SER A 27 13.30 -4.08 -26.34
CA SER A 27 14.47 -3.31 -26.73
C SER A 27 14.22 -1.84 -27.06
N ALA A 28 12.98 -1.33 -26.99
CA ALA A 28 12.69 0.05 -27.36
C ALA A 28 11.61 0.73 -26.51
N SER A 29 11.58 0.50 -25.19
CA SER A 29 10.96 1.51 -24.31
C SER A 29 11.97 2.66 -24.20
N PRO A 30 11.66 3.88 -24.67
CA PRO A 30 12.52 5.02 -24.42
C PRO A 30 12.72 5.13 -22.91
N THR A 31 13.96 5.36 -22.48
CA THR A 31 14.34 5.46 -21.05
C THR A 31 13.56 6.55 -20.29
N ASP A 32 12.79 7.36 -21.02
CA ASP A 32 11.92 8.43 -20.55
C ASP A 32 10.43 8.17 -20.90
N SER A 33 9.90 6.98 -20.59
CA SER A 33 8.46 6.74 -20.74
C SER A 33 7.64 7.71 -19.88
N VAL A 34 6.44 8.06 -20.34
CA VAL A 34 5.45 8.85 -19.59
C VAL A 34 4.97 8.13 -18.31
N LEU A 35 5.07 6.80 -18.27
CA LEU A 35 4.88 6.02 -17.03
C LEU A 35 6.14 5.96 -16.14
N GLY A 36 7.24 6.56 -16.60
CA GLY A 36 8.56 6.45 -15.99
C GLY A 36 9.06 5.01 -15.99
N LYS A 37 9.79 4.62 -14.94
CA LYS A 37 10.32 3.25 -14.77
C LYS A 37 9.26 2.22 -14.33
N ARG A 38 7.97 2.55 -14.37
CA ARG A 38 6.92 1.66 -13.87
C ARG A 38 6.65 0.55 -14.88
N LYS A 39 6.66 -0.71 -14.41
CA LYS A 39 6.20 -1.85 -15.21
C LYS A 39 4.70 -1.77 -15.41
N ALA A 40 4.22 -2.06 -16.62
CA ALA A 40 2.80 -2.16 -16.90
C ALA A 40 2.18 -3.33 -16.11
N LYS A 41 1.17 -3.03 -15.29
CA LYS A 41 0.46 -4.03 -14.47
C LYS A 41 -1.00 -4.16 -14.87
N THR A 42 -1.60 -3.08 -15.36
CA THR A 42 -3.01 -3.01 -15.76
C THR A 42 -3.15 -2.97 -17.28
N GLU A 43 -4.36 -3.22 -17.80
CA GLU A 43 -4.63 -3.02 -19.23
C GLU A 43 -4.51 -1.55 -19.60
N SER A 44 -4.90 -0.64 -18.70
CA SER A 44 -4.65 0.80 -18.85
C SER A 44 -3.17 1.10 -19.06
N ASP A 45 -2.26 0.55 -18.24
CA ASP A 45 -0.81 0.79 -18.39
C ASP A 45 -0.29 0.29 -19.74
N LYS A 46 -0.73 -0.91 -20.18
CA LYS A 46 -0.32 -1.48 -21.46
C LYS A 46 -0.77 -0.60 -22.62
N ARG A 47 -1.99 -0.07 -22.57
CA ARG A 47 -2.51 0.86 -23.57
C ARG A 47 -1.75 2.17 -23.59
N ILE A 48 -1.42 2.73 -22.42
CA ILE A 48 -0.60 3.96 -22.33
C ILE A 48 0.74 3.75 -23.03
N LEU A 49 1.46 2.66 -22.72
CA LEU A 49 2.74 2.35 -23.38
C LEU A 49 2.59 2.16 -24.88
N ARG A 50 1.49 1.54 -25.32
CA ARG A 50 1.25 1.30 -26.74
C ARG A 50 0.92 2.59 -27.49
N ILE A 51 0.11 3.47 -26.91
CA ILE A 51 -0.16 4.81 -27.45
C ILE A 51 1.13 5.62 -27.50
N GLU A 52 1.95 5.56 -26.45
CA GLU A 52 3.26 6.19 -26.42
C GLU A 52 4.17 5.71 -27.57
N GLN A 53 4.23 4.41 -27.84
CA GLN A 53 4.95 3.87 -29.00
C GLN A 53 4.42 4.41 -30.34
N ILE A 54 3.09 4.54 -30.48
CA ILE A 54 2.49 5.11 -31.68
C ILE A 54 2.97 6.55 -31.86
N VAL A 55 2.87 7.39 -30.82
CA VAL A 55 3.31 8.79 -30.88
C VAL A 55 4.81 8.89 -31.22
N TYR A 56 5.66 8.12 -30.55
CA TYR A 56 7.10 8.11 -30.81
C TYR A 56 7.45 7.64 -32.23
N SER A 57 6.67 6.75 -32.85
CA SER A 57 6.93 6.34 -34.23
C SER A 57 6.88 7.50 -35.22
N PHE A 58 6.05 8.52 -34.97
CA PHE A 58 6.00 9.74 -35.79
C PHE A 58 7.21 10.64 -35.55
N VAL A 59 7.64 10.77 -34.30
CA VAL A 59 8.87 11.52 -33.94
C VAL A 59 10.09 10.93 -34.62
N VAL A 60 10.26 9.59 -34.57
CA VAL A 60 11.39 8.89 -35.20
C VAL A 60 11.36 9.03 -36.73
N ASN A 61 10.18 9.12 -37.32
CA ASN A 61 10.00 9.36 -38.76
C ASN A 61 10.20 10.83 -39.16
N GLY A 62 10.53 11.72 -38.23
CA GLY A 62 10.78 13.14 -38.48
C GLY A 62 9.52 13.99 -38.66
N SER A 63 8.35 13.50 -38.24
CA SER A 63 7.11 14.29 -38.28
C SER A 63 7.10 15.35 -37.17
N ASP A 64 6.65 16.57 -37.48
CA ASP A 64 6.46 17.62 -36.47
C ASP A 64 5.14 17.40 -35.72
N LEU A 65 5.23 17.13 -34.42
CA LEU A 65 4.08 16.95 -33.53
C LEU A 65 3.28 18.24 -33.28
N LYS A 66 3.83 19.41 -33.62
CA LYS A 66 3.13 20.70 -33.53
C LYS A 66 2.12 20.87 -34.67
N GLU A 67 2.33 20.21 -35.80
CA GLU A 67 1.45 20.27 -36.97
C GLU A 67 0.13 19.56 -36.72
N GLU A 68 -0.97 20.21 -37.09
CA GLU A 68 -2.32 19.69 -36.84
C GLU A 68 -2.62 18.42 -37.63
N GLN A 69 -2.13 18.33 -38.88
CA GLN A 69 -2.28 17.13 -39.71
C GLN A 69 -1.59 15.90 -39.09
N THR A 70 -0.40 16.09 -38.52
CA THR A 70 0.33 15.03 -37.82
C THR A 70 -0.44 14.55 -36.60
N LYS A 71 -1.01 15.47 -35.81
CA LYS A 71 -1.87 15.11 -34.66
C LYS A 71 -3.10 14.33 -35.11
N GLU A 72 -3.83 14.80 -36.13
CA GLU A 72 -5.01 14.12 -36.66
C GLU A 72 -4.69 12.68 -37.10
N LEU A 73 -3.54 12.46 -37.76
CA LEU A 73 -3.08 11.13 -38.16
C LEU A 73 -2.76 10.22 -36.97
N ILE A 74 -2.12 10.78 -35.94
CA ILE A 74 -1.83 10.05 -34.69
C ILE A 74 -3.14 9.67 -34.00
N LEU A 75 -4.06 10.62 -33.81
CA LEU A 75 -5.34 10.39 -33.15
C LEU A 75 -6.18 9.35 -33.90
N LYS A 76 -6.24 9.45 -35.23
CA LYS A 76 -6.91 8.45 -36.06
C LYS A 76 -6.32 7.05 -35.86
N LYS A 77 -4.99 6.92 -35.91
CA LYS A 77 -4.31 5.63 -35.71
C LYS A 77 -4.56 5.07 -34.31
N VAL A 78 -4.58 5.92 -33.29
CA VAL A 78 -4.89 5.53 -31.91
C VAL A 78 -6.34 5.06 -31.77
N ASN A 79 -7.29 5.77 -32.37
CA ASN A 79 -8.70 5.39 -32.33
C ASN A 79 -8.97 4.09 -33.11
N ASP A 80 -8.30 3.88 -34.24
CA ASP A 80 -8.38 2.64 -35.03
C ASP A 80 -7.86 1.43 -34.24
N GLU A 81 -6.77 1.60 -33.46
CA GLU A 81 -6.19 0.52 -32.64
C GLU A 81 -6.96 0.31 -31.31
N PHE A 82 -7.57 1.36 -30.76
CA PHE A 82 -8.27 1.32 -29.47
C PHE A 82 -9.70 1.88 -29.58
N PRO A 83 -10.61 1.20 -30.32
CA PRO A 83 -11.97 1.68 -30.45
C PRO A 83 -12.70 1.64 -29.09
N LEU A 84 -13.44 2.70 -28.80
CA LEU A 84 -14.35 2.74 -27.65
C LEU A 84 -15.54 1.81 -27.92
N ALA A 85 -15.79 0.87 -27.01
CA ALA A 85 -16.89 -0.08 -27.17
C ALA A 85 -18.27 0.57 -26.93
N ILE A 86 -18.30 1.67 -26.19
CA ILE A 86 -19.50 2.42 -25.84
C ILE A 86 -19.16 3.91 -25.76
N GLU A 87 -19.98 4.77 -26.38
CA GLU A 87 -19.85 6.24 -26.29
C GLU A 87 -20.25 6.82 -24.92
N LYS A 88 -20.70 5.97 -23.98
CA LYS A 88 -21.12 6.42 -22.65
C LYS A 88 -19.91 6.73 -21.79
N SER A 89 -20.04 7.75 -20.94
CA SER A 89 -19.01 8.14 -19.98
C SER A 89 -18.57 6.96 -19.08
N PRO A 90 -17.30 6.96 -18.66
CA PRO A 90 -16.76 5.90 -17.80
C PRO A 90 -17.52 5.88 -16.47
N LYS A 91 -17.70 4.68 -15.93
CA LYS A 91 -18.42 4.52 -14.67
C LYS A 91 -17.51 4.90 -13.51
N GLU A 92 -17.96 5.84 -12.68
CA GLU A 92 -17.24 6.21 -11.46
C GLU A 92 -17.53 5.25 -10.29
N VAL A 93 -16.51 5.07 -9.45
CA VAL A 93 -16.61 4.28 -8.22
C VAL A 93 -17.23 5.14 -7.12
N ASN A 94 -18.51 4.91 -6.81
CA ASN A 94 -19.15 5.56 -5.66
C ASN A 94 -18.79 4.83 -4.34
N ILE A 95 -17.68 5.25 -3.73
CA ILE A 95 -17.14 4.66 -2.49
C ILE A 95 -18.14 4.72 -1.33
N VAL A 96 -18.93 5.80 -1.22
CA VAL A 96 -19.93 5.95 -0.15
C VAL A 96 -21.01 4.86 -0.25
N LYS A 97 -21.51 4.60 -1.46
CA LYS A 97 -22.49 3.54 -1.71
C LYS A 97 -21.90 2.15 -1.50
N LEU A 98 -20.64 1.93 -1.90
CA LEU A 98 -19.93 0.67 -1.65
C LEU A 98 -19.73 0.43 -0.15
N ARG A 99 -19.30 1.44 0.61
CA ARG A 99 -19.12 1.36 2.06
C ARG A 99 -20.44 1.03 2.77
N LYS A 100 -21.55 1.69 2.42
CA LYS A 100 -22.88 1.37 2.98
C LYS A 100 -23.28 -0.09 2.71
N ARG A 101 -23.03 -0.60 1.50
CA ARG A 101 -23.32 -2.00 1.13
C ARG A 101 -22.41 -2.99 1.85
N ALA A 102 -21.12 -2.69 1.92
CA ALA A 102 -20.13 -3.49 2.61
C ALA A 102 -20.46 -3.59 4.10
N GLN A 103 -20.76 -2.46 4.75
CA GLN A 103 -21.18 -2.42 6.16
C GLN A 103 -22.42 -3.28 6.42
N LYS A 104 -23.43 -3.20 5.54
CA LYS A 104 -24.64 -4.02 5.66
C LYS A 104 -24.33 -5.52 5.58
N GLN A 105 -23.44 -5.91 4.67
CA GLN A 105 -23.01 -7.31 4.56
C GLN A 105 -22.15 -7.75 5.73
N ALA A 106 -21.23 -6.90 6.19
CA ALA A 106 -20.37 -7.15 7.34
C ALA A 106 -21.20 -7.30 8.61
N ASN A 107 -22.17 -6.43 8.86
CA ASN A 107 -23.08 -6.55 10.01
C ASN A 107 -23.95 -7.82 9.93
N LYS A 108 -24.28 -8.32 8.73
CA LYS A 108 -25.00 -9.59 8.56
C LYS A 108 -24.11 -10.81 8.85
N LYS A 109 -22.81 -10.73 8.53
CA LYS A 109 -21.85 -11.83 8.76
C LYS A 109 -21.33 -11.82 10.21
N TYR A 110 -21.01 -10.64 10.72
CA TYR A 110 -20.46 -10.37 12.05
C TYR A 110 -21.55 -9.71 12.91
N GLN A 111 -22.46 -10.56 13.40
CA GLN A 111 -23.69 -10.13 14.08
C GLN A 111 -23.50 -9.84 15.57
N LEU A 112 -22.47 -10.42 16.18
CA LEU A 112 -22.23 -10.28 17.62
C LEU A 112 -21.90 -8.83 17.98
N THR A 113 -22.56 -8.38 19.04
CA THR A 113 -22.28 -7.12 19.71
C THR A 113 -21.03 -7.24 20.60
N GLU A 114 -20.45 -6.11 20.98
CA GLU A 114 -19.29 -6.08 21.88
C GLU A 114 -19.56 -6.78 23.22
N LYS A 115 -20.78 -6.63 23.74
CA LYS A 115 -21.21 -7.30 24.98
C LYS A 115 -21.24 -8.81 24.82
N GLU A 116 -21.83 -9.32 23.74
CA GLU A 116 -21.90 -10.76 23.45
C GLU A 116 -20.52 -11.36 23.19
N LEU A 117 -19.64 -10.63 22.47
CA LEU A 117 -18.25 -11.05 22.28
C LEU A 117 -17.51 -11.13 23.62
N THR A 118 -17.67 -10.12 24.46
CA THR A 118 -17.06 -10.10 25.80
C THR A 118 -17.52 -11.28 26.64
N GLU A 119 -18.83 -11.56 26.67
CA GLU A 119 -19.37 -12.71 27.39
C GLU A 119 -18.86 -14.05 26.84
N GLN A 120 -18.88 -14.21 25.51
CA GLN A 120 -18.39 -15.41 24.83
C GLN A 120 -16.90 -15.67 25.12
N TYR A 121 -16.06 -14.65 24.97
CA TYR A 121 -14.61 -14.81 25.16
C TYR A 121 -14.23 -14.88 26.63
N ASN A 122 -14.98 -14.26 27.55
CA ASN A 122 -14.79 -14.47 28.98
C ASN A 122 -15.01 -15.94 29.35
N LYS A 123 -16.10 -16.56 28.87
CA LYS A 123 -16.36 -17.98 29.10
C LYS A 123 -15.23 -18.86 28.56
N LYS A 124 -14.77 -18.61 27.33
CA LYS A 124 -13.61 -19.32 26.76
C LYS A 124 -12.33 -19.07 27.57
N ALA A 125 -12.10 -17.86 28.06
CA ALA A 125 -10.95 -17.53 28.88
C ALA A 125 -11.00 -18.26 30.23
N GLU A 126 -12.17 -18.41 30.83
CA GLU A 126 -12.35 -19.22 32.04
C GLU A 126 -12.02 -20.70 31.81
N GLU A 127 -12.37 -21.24 30.64
CA GLU A 127 -12.05 -22.62 30.23
C GLU A 127 -10.54 -22.79 29.95
N LEU A 128 -9.91 -21.85 29.26
CA LEU A 128 -8.50 -21.91 28.87
C LEU A 128 -7.53 -21.63 30.02
N PHE A 129 -7.89 -20.70 30.91
CA PHE A 129 -7.05 -20.23 32.00
C PHE A 129 -7.64 -20.67 33.35
N GLN A 130 -7.72 -21.99 33.55
CA GLN A 130 -8.12 -22.59 34.82
C GLN A 130 -6.93 -22.67 35.79
N SER A 131 -7.20 -22.53 37.09
CA SER A 131 -6.20 -22.87 38.11
C SER A 131 -6.05 -24.38 38.20
N LEU A 132 -4.83 -24.85 38.42
CA LEU A 132 -4.62 -26.28 38.67
C LEU A 132 -5.20 -26.68 40.03
N PRO A 133 -6.04 -27.72 40.10
CA PRO A 133 -6.54 -28.22 41.37
C PRO A 133 -5.43 -28.97 42.12
N LEU A 134 -5.49 -28.96 43.45
CA LEU A 134 -4.58 -29.76 44.28
C LEU A 134 -4.63 -31.24 43.90
N ASN A 135 -3.50 -31.92 44.03
CA ASN A 135 -3.27 -33.32 43.65
C ASN A 135 -3.41 -33.63 42.15
N SER A 136 -3.60 -32.64 41.28
CA SER A 136 -3.54 -32.86 39.83
C SER A 136 -2.12 -33.15 39.36
N THR A 137 -1.99 -34.01 38.35
CA THR A 137 -0.71 -34.26 37.70
C THR A 137 -0.41 -33.11 36.74
N VAL A 138 0.75 -32.48 36.90
CA VAL A 138 1.20 -31.37 36.06
C VAL A 138 2.60 -31.65 35.54
N THR A 139 2.88 -31.18 34.32
CA THR A 139 4.24 -31.08 33.79
C THR A 139 4.61 -29.60 33.71
N ILE A 140 5.73 -29.22 34.32
CA ILE A 140 6.27 -27.85 34.31
C ILE A 140 7.66 -27.85 33.71
N THR A 141 7.93 -26.86 32.86
CA THR A 141 9.28 -26.51 32.44
C THR A 141 9.79 -25.30 33.22
N TYR A 142 10.96 -25.41 33.85
CA TYR A 142 11.56 -24.33 34.64
C TYR A 142 13.07 -24.23 34.42
N LYS A 143 13.64 -23.06 34.67
CA LYS A 143 15.07 -22.81 34.62
C LYS A 143 15.74 -23.20 35.94
N GLN A 144 16.86 -23.90 35.87
CA GLN A 144 17.75 -24.11 37.01
C GLN A 144 19.17 -23.73 36.58
N GLY A 145 19.58 -22.51 36.93
CA GLY A 145 20.78 -21.89 36.35
C GLY A 145 20.62 -21.70 34.84
N SER A 146 21.62 -22.12 34.06
CA SER A 146 21.59 -22.02 32.60
C SER A 146 20.77 -23.11 31.89
N ASN A 147 20.25 -24.10 32.63
CA ASN A 147 19.60 -25.27 32.04
C ASN A 147 18.08 -25.21 32.19
N LEU A 148 17.36 -25.67 31.16
CA LEU A 148 15.93 -25.93 31.24
C LEU A 148 15.70 -27.36 31.75
N LYS A 149 14.84 -27.50 32.76
CA LYS A 149 14.40 -28.79 33.29
C LYS A 149 12.90 -28.93 33.17
N THR A 150 12.46 -30.16 33.00
CA THR A 150 11.04 -30.53 32.99
C THR A 150 10.79 -31.51 34.13
N ILE A 151 9.74 -31.28 34.90
CA ILE A 151 9.28 -32.20 35.94
C ILE A 151 7.80 -32.48 35.76
N THR A 152 7.44 -33.75 35.91
CA THR A 152 6.05 -34.22 35.90
C THR A 152 5.75 -34.80 37.27
N GLY A 153 4.64 -34.39 37.87
CA GLY A 153 4.25 -34.89 39.20
C GLY A 153 2.97 -34.25 39.73
N ARG A 154 2.56 -34.65 40.94
CA ARG A 154 1.36 -34.12 41.61
C ARG A 154 1.62 -32.75 42.22
N TYR A 155 0.72 -31.81 41.94
CA TYR A 155 0.72 -30.47 42.52
C TYR A 155 0.18 -30.50 43.97
N PHE A 156 1.01 -30.09 44.94
CA PHE A 156 0.66 -30.09 46.37
C PHE A 156 0.33 -28.70 46.94
N GLY A 157 0.42 -27.64 46.16
CA GLY A 157 0.15 -26.27 46.60
C GLY A 157 1.31 -25.31 46.42
N LEU A 158 1.09 -24.06 46.80
CA LEU A 158 2.11 -23.02 46.86
C LEU A 158 2.93 -23.13 48.15
N THR A 159 4.15 -22.59 48.16
CA THR A 159 4.96 -22.39 49.36
C THR A 159 4.31 -21.35 50.29
N TYR A 160 4.76 -21.29 51.55
CA TYR A 160 4.22 -20.35 52.55
C TYR A 160 4.26 -18.88 52.09
N TYR A 161 5.32 -18.47 51.37
CA TYR A 161 5.49 -17.11 50.85
C TYR A 161 4.90 -16.91 49.44
N ASN A 162 4.23 -17.91 48.86
CA ASN A 162 3.71 -17.91 47.49
C ASN A 162 4.78 -17.62 46.42
N ASP A 163 6.04 -17.94 46.69
CA ASP A 163 7.19 -17.75 45.81
C ASP A 163 7.59 -19.01 45.03
N GLY A 164 7.01 -20.16 45.37
CA GLY A 164 7.26 -21.45 44.74
C GLY A 164 6.04 -22.35 44.70
N VAL A 165 6.11 -23.36 43.84
CA VAL A 165 5.10 -24.40 43.64
C VAL A 165 5.69 -25.73 44.09
N ARG A 166 4.96 -26.49 44.89
CA ARG A 166 5.37 -27.84 45.31
C ARG A 166 4.79 -28.88 44.34
N ILE A 167 5.68 -29.60 43.67
CA ILE A 167 5.35 -30.73 42.81
C ILE A 167 6.10 -31.95 43.32
N GLU A 168 5.37 -32.96 43.75
CA GLU A 168 5.95 -34.09 44.48
C GLU A 168 6.84 -33.62 45.64
N ASN A 169 8.09 -34.05 45.64
CA ASN A 169 9.11 -33.71 46.63
C ASN A 169 9.99 -32.52 46.20
N THR A 170 9.62 -31.80 45.14
CA THR A 170 10.39 -30.67 44.60
C THR A 170 9.62 -29.36 44.75
N VAL A 171 10.32 -28.32 45.22
CA VAL A 171 9.83 -26.95 45.21
C VAL A 171 10.45 -26.23 44.02
N ILE A 172 9.60 -25.67 43.16
CA ILE A 172 10.03 -24.93 41.97
C ILE A 172 9.68 -23.46 42.19
N PRO A 173 10.66 -22.54 42.14
CA PRO A 173 10.37 -21.11 42.22
C PRO A 173 9.51 -20.65 41.05
N ILE A 174 8.51 -19.80 41.31
CA ILE A 174 7.58 -19.32 40.27
C ILE A 174 8.35 -18.50 39.22
N PHE A 175 9.34 -17.70 39.63
CA PHE A 175 10.10 -16.85 38.70
C PHE A 175 10.89 -17.64 37.64
N ASP A 176 11.27 -18.88 37.94
CA ASP A 176 12.02 -19.76 37.04
C ASP A 176 11.13 -20.45 35.99
N MET A 177 9.81 -20.39 36.14
CA MET A 177 8.86 -21.02 35.22
C MET A 177 8.62 -20.18 33.96
N SER A 178 8.13 -20.82 32.90
CA SER A 178 7.55 -20.11 31.76
C SER A 178 6.27 -19.37 32.17
N ASP A 179 5.93 -18.25 31.52
CA ASP A 179 4.69 -17.53 31.85
C ASP A 179 3.44 -18.40 31.63
N SER A 180 3.49 -19.32 30.66
CA SER A 180 2.44 -20.33 30.42
C SER A 180 2.20 -21.20 31.65
N ASP A 181 3.27 -21.72 32.25
CA ASP A 181 3.17 -22.55 33.44
C ASP A 181 2.85 -21.71 34.69
N LYS A 182 3.46 -20.53 34.86
CA LYS A 182 3.16 -19.61 35.97
C LYS A 182 1.66 -19.31 36.08
N SER A 183 0.99 -19.05 34.96
CA SER A 183 -0.44 -18.70 34.96
C SER A 183 -1.36 -19.81 35.49
N LYS A 184 -0.88 -21.05 35.57
CA LYS A 184 -1.65 -22.15 36.17
C LYS A 184 -1.73 -22.04 37.70
N PHE A 185 -0.79 -21.30 38.32
CA PHE A 185 -0.64 -21.17 39.77
C PHE A 185 -0.87 -19.74 40.27
N ASP A 186 -0.33 -18.74 39.57
CA ASP A 186 -0.47 -17.32 39.93
C ASP A 186 -1.81 -16.77 39.44
N ALA A 187 -2.68 -16.41 40.39
CA ALA A 187 -3.99 -15.83 40.11
C ALA A 187 -3.91 -14.48 39.39
N LYS A 188 -2.97 -13.60 39.78
CA LYS A 188 -2.84 -12.28 39.17
C LYS A 188 -2.42 -12.38 37.70
N LEU A 189 -1.44 -13.24 37.42
CA LEU A 189 -0.99 -13.49 36.05
C LEU A 189 -2.09 -14.17 35.21
N ARG A 190 -2.84 -15.11 35.80
CA ARG A 190 -3.97 -15.76 35.14
C ARG A 190 -5.06 -14.77 34.76
N ASP A 191 -5.44 -13.88 35.68
CA ASP A 191 -6.44 -12.85 35.41
C ASP A 191 -5.96 -11.83 34.37
N LEU A 192 -4.67 -11.48 34.38
CA LEU A 192 -4.05 -10.65 33.35
C LEU A 192 -4.16 -11.32 31.97
N LYS A 193 -3.81 -12.61 31.87
CA LYS A 193 -3.90 -13.36 30.62
C LYS A 193 -5.33 -13.55 30.13
N LYS A 194 -6.29 -13.77 31.03
CA LYS A 194 -7.72 -13.81 30.68
C LYS A 194 -8.16 -12.51 30.03
N ARG A 195 -7.85 -11.36 30.67
CA ARG A 195 -8.18 -10.04 30.12
C ARG A 195 -7.51 -9.80 28.77
N GLN A 196 -6.23 -10.16 28.65
CA GLN A 196 -5.49 -10.01 27.40
C GLN A 196 -6.09 -10.86 26.28
N TYR A 197 -6.40 -12.12 26.55
CA TYR A 197 -7.04 -13.02 25.61
C TYR A 197 -8.38 -12.47 25.12
N VAL A 198 -9.25 -12.03 26.03
CA VAL A 198 -10.56 -11.46 25.67
C VAL A 198 -10.39 -10.22 24.80
N LYS A 199 -9.46 -9.33 25.16
CA LYS A 199 -9.15 -8.13 24.38
C LYS A 199 -8.67 -8.49 22.97
N ASP A 200 -7.69 -9.39 22.86
CA ASP A 200 -7.09 -9.79 21.58
C ASP A 200 -8.13 -10.44 20.65
N GLU A 201 -9.03 -11.27 21.19
CA GLU A 201 -10.09 -11.92 20.43
C GLU A 201 -11.16 -10.93 19.94
N ILE A 202 -11.53 -9.94 20.77
CA ILE A 202 -12.45 -8.87 20.35
C ILE A 202 -11.82 -8.02 19.24
N GLU A 203 -10.55 -7.62 19.42
CA GLU A 203 -9.80 -6.85 18.41
C GLU A 203 -9.66 -7.65 17.10
N SER A 204 -9.36 -8.95 17.18
CA SER A 204 -9.28 -9.83 16.02
C SER A 204 -10.62 -9.89 15.28
N TYR A 205 -11.72 -10.09 16.00
CA TYR A 205 -13.06 -10.10 15.42
C TYR A 205 -13.41 -8.78 14.70
N GLN A 206 -13.08 -7.63 15.31
CA GLN A 206 -13.29 -6.32 14.70
C GLN A 206 -12.44 -6.14 13.44
N LYS A 207 -11.15 -6.52 13.51
CA LYS A 207 -10.22 -6.45 12.37
C LYS A 207 -10.67 -7.34 11.22
N GLU A 208 -11.19 -8.53 11.50
CA GLU A 208 -11.76 -9.41 10.48
C GLU A 208 -13.00 -8.80 9.83
N LYS A 209 -13.88 -8.18 10.63
CA LYS A 209 -15.08 -7.48 10.14
C LYS A 209 -14.74 -6.31 9.22
N GLU A 210 -13.72 -5.52 9.57
CA GLU A 210 -13.19 -4.43 8.76
C GLU A 210 -12.56 -4.97 7.47
N SER A 211 -11.65 -5.94 7.57
CA SER A 211 -11.00 -6.58 6.43
C SER A 211 -12.00 -7.17 5.43
N TYR A 212 -13.08 -7.77 5.94
CA TYR A 212 -14.19 -8.27 5.11
C TYR A 212 -14.89 -7.13 4.35
N SER A 213 -15.14 -6.00 5.01
CA SER A 213 -15.76 -4.82 4.39
C SER A 213 -14.85 -4.23 3.31
N ASP A 214 -13.56 -4.09 3.60
CA ASP A 214 -12.56 -3.57 2.67
C ASP A 214 -12.41 -4.48 1.45
N ASN A 215 -12.43 -5.80 1.64
CA ASN A 215 -12.36 -6.74 0.53
C ASN A 215 -13.56 -6.60 -0.41
N ILE A 216 -14.77 -6.39 0.13
CA ILE A 216 -15.96 -6.11 -0.69
C ILE A 216 -15.78 -4.82 -1.49
N ILE A 217 -15.33 -3.74 -0.84
CA ILE A 217 -15.12 -2.44 -1.49
C ILE A 217 -14.10 -2.57 -2.62
N ARG A 218 -12.94 -3.17 -2.33
CA ARG A 218 -11.87 -3.42 -3.29
C ARG A 218 -12.37 -4.23 -4.47
N THR A 219 -13.00 -5.38 -4.23
CA THR A 219 -13.51 -6.26 -5.30
C THR A 219 -14.50 -5.52 -6.21
N LYS A 220 -15.43 -4.76 -5.62
CA LYS A 220 -16.41 -3.99 -6.39
C LYS A 220 -15.81 -2.78 -7.12
N ALA A 221 -14.79 -2.15 -6.57
CA ALA A 221 -14.05 -1.10 -7.27
C ALA A 221 -13.28 -1.68 -8.46
N GLU A 222 -12.61 -2.82 -8.27
CA GLU A 222 -11.89 -3.54 -9.33
C GLU A 222 -12.83 -4.01 -10.46
N GLU A 223 -14.05 -4.46 -10.15
CA GLU A 223 -15.06 -4.78 -11.17
C GLU A 223 -15.40 -3.56 -12.05
N VAL A 224 -15.49 -2.36 -11.46
CA VAL A 224 -15.75 -1.13 -12.21
C VAL A 224 -14.53 -0.75 -13.06
N VAL A 225 -13.32 -0.89 -12.52
CA VAL A 225 -12.07 -0.66 -13.28
C VAL A 225 -12.02 -1.56 -14.51
N LYS A 226 -12.19 -2.88 -14.32
CA LYS A 226 -12.19 -3.86 -15.42
C LYS A 226 -13.28 -3.60 -16.45
N LEU A 227 -14.46 -3.15 -16.00
CA LEU A 227 -15.55 -2.79 -16.91
C LEU A 227 -15.18 -1.58 -17.78
N ASN A 228 -14.61 -0.53 -17.19
CA ASN A 228 -14.18 0.65 -17.93
C ASN A 228 -13.05 0.31 -18.91
N GLU A 229 -12.06 -0.47 -18.47
CA GLU A 229 -10.99 -0.96 -19.34
C GLU A 229 -11.54 -1.79 -20.51
N LYS A 230 -12.49 -2.70 -20.24
CA LYS A 230 -13.18 -3.45 -21.29
C LYS A 230 -13.91 -2.55 -22.28
N ASN A 231 -14.44 -1.43 -21.83
CA ASN A 231 -15.13 -0.46 -22.68
C ASN A 231 -14.18 0.44 -23.50
N GLY A 232 -12.87 0.27 -23.36
CA GLY A 232 -11.86 1.04 -24.11
C GLY A 232 -11.28 2.22 -23.33
N PHE A 233 -11.82 2.57 -22.17
CA PHE A 233 -11.28 3.65 -21.34
C PHE A 233 -9.93 3.28 -20.75
N ILE A 234 -9.12 4.30 -20.50
CA ILE A 234 -7.79 4.19 -19.92
C ILE A 234 -7.77 4.96 -18.60
N ASN A 235 -7.38 4.31 -17.51
CA ASN A 235 -7.13 5.01 -16.25
C ASN A 235 -5.72 5.60 -16.27
N ALA A 236 -5.62 6.90 -16.56
CA ALA A 236 -4.35 7.60 -16.67
C ALA A 236 -4.35 8.85 -15.78
N TRP A 237 -3.30 9.02 -14.98
CA TRP A 237 -3.16 10.14 -14.03
C TRP A 237 -4.38 10.31 -13.10
N SER A 238 -4.88 9.18 -12.56
CA SER A 238 -6.02 9.12 -11.65
C SER A 238 -7.36 9.58 -12.25
N LYS A 239 -7.48 9.61 -13.57
CA LYS A 239 -8.72 9.95 -14.28
C LYS A 239 -8.98 8.93 -15.40
N TRP A 240 -10.26 8.64 -15.64
CA TRP A 240 -10.67 7.88 -16.81
C TRP A 240 -10.65 8.78 -18.04
N ARG A 241 -9.99 8.31 -19.09
CA ARG A 241 -9.73 9.05 -20.32
C ARG A 241 -9.98 8.18 -21.54
N THR A 242 -10.28 8.81 -22.66
CA THR A 242 -10.30 8.12 -23.96
C THR A 242 -8.86 7.86 -24.43
N PRO A 243 -8.65 6.93 -25.37
CA PRO A 243 -7.35 6.77 -26.02
C PRO A 243 -6.83 8.06 -26.67
N GLU A 244 -7.73 8.85 -27.26
CA GLU A 244 -7.42 10.15 -27.86
C GLU A 244 -6.91 11.15 -26.81
N ASP A 245 -7.61 11.31 -25.69
CA ASP A 245 -7.18 12.17 -24.58
C ASP A 245 -5.77 11.81 -24.10
N VAL A 246 -5.47 10.50 -24.02
CA VAL A 246 -4.16 10.01 -23.58
C VAL A 246 -3.09 10.34 -24.62
N ALA A 247 -3.39 10.17 -25.91
CA ALA A 247 -2.48 10.53 -26.99
C ALA A 247 -2.16 12.02 -27.00
N GLU A 248 -3.17 12.89 -26.84
CA GLU A 248 -2.97 14.34 -26.75
C GLU A 248 -2.06 14.74 -25.59
N ILE A 249 -2.24 14.11 -24.42
CA ILE A 249 -1.39 14.38 -23.25
C ILE A 249 0.05 13.96 -23.52
N ILE A 250 0.26 12.82 -24.18
CA ILE A 250 1.61 12.34 -24.54
C ILE A 250 2.25 13.27 -25.57
N ILE A 251 1.52 13.69 -26.61
CA ILE A 251 1.99 14.66 -27.60
C ILE A 251 2.42 15.96 -26.90
N THR A 252 1.54 16.51 -26.05
CA THR A 252 1.81 17.74 -25.28
C THR A 252 3.07 17.57 -24.42
N TYR A 253 3.20 16.43 -23.72
CA TYR A 253 4.36 16.14 -22.89
C TYR A 253 5.67 16.12 -23.71
N ILE A 254 5.67 15.51 -24.89
CA ILE A 254 6.86 15.43 -25.75
C ILE A 254 7.23 16.83 -26.28
N VAL A 255 6.25 17.57 -26.80
CA VAL A 255 6.47 18.93 -27.34
C VAL A 255 6.99 19.88 -26.25
N ASP A 256 6.41 19.84 -25.05
CA ASP A 256 6.88 20.65 -23.92
C ASP A 256 8.29 20.29 -23.48
N LYS A 257 8.64 19.00 -23.55
CA LYS A 257 9.99 18.52 -23.22
C LYS A 257 11.02 18.99 -24.24
N GLU A 258 10.70 18.95 -25.54
CA GLU A 258 11.55 19.47 -26.59
C GLU A 258 11.77 20.99 -26.45
N ARG A 259 10.69 21.74 -26.21
CA ARG A 259 10.78 23.18 -25.94
C ARG A 259 11.74 23.50 -24.79
N LYS A 260 11.65 22.76 -23.67
CA LYS A 260 12.57 22.96 -22.53
C LYS A 260 14.03 22.68 -22.88
N LYS A 261 14.30 21.63 -23.67
CA LYS A 261 15.66 21.33 -24.15
C LYS A 261 16.20 22.43 -25.05
N GLU A 262 15.37 22.96 -25.95
CA GLU A 262 15.74 24.11 -26.79
C GLU A 262 16.07 25.35 -25.92
N GLU A 263 15.23 25.69 -24.95
CA GLU A 263 15.47 26.80 -24.01
C GLU A 263 16.75 26.62 -23.20
N GLU A 264 17.04 25.41 -22.72
CA GLU A 264 18.27 25.08 -21.97
C GLU A 264 19.52 25.18 -22.85
N SER A 265 19.45 24.68 -24.09
CA SER A 265 20.53 24.78 -25.07
C SER A 265 20.81 26.24 -25.46
N ASN A 266 19.76 27.05 -25.61
CA ASN A 266 19.87 28.47 -25.92
C ASN A 266 20.45 29.28 -24.76
N LYS A 267 20.17 28.89 -23.50
CA LYS A 267 20.82 29.47 -22.30
C LYS A 267 22.29 29.05 -22.19
N ALA A 268 22.64 27.82 -22.53
CA ALA A 268 24.01 27.33 -22.51
C ALA A 268 24.91 27.97 -23.59
N ASN A 269 24.30 28.42 -24.69
CA ASN A 269 24.99 29.10 -25.80
C ASN A 269 25.02 30.65 -25.66
N GLN A 270 24.54 31.22 -24.56
CA GLN A 270 24.73 32.65 -24.28
C GLN A 270 26.19 32.89 -23.82
N PRO A 271 26.94 33.81 -24.47
CA PRO A 271 28.30 34.12 -24.04
C PRO A 271 28.29 34.71 -22.61
N PRO A 272 29.34 34.47 -21.80
CA PRO A 272 29.42 35.05 -20.47
C PRO A 272 29.33 36.56 -20.59
N ILE A 273 28.45 37.18 -19.80
CA ILE A 273 28.36 38.63 -19.67
C ILE A 273 29.73 39.09 -19.15
N VAL A 274 30.55 39.65 -20.04
CA VAL A 274 31.75 40.39 -19.66
C VAL A 274 31.26 41.59 -18.88
N LYS A 275 31.38 41.55 -17.55
CA LYS A 275 31.30 42.76 -16.72
C LYS A 275 32.53 43.58 -17.06
N GLU A 276 32.46 44.39 -18.12
CA GLU A 276 33.42 45.44 -18.36
C GLU A 276 33.37 46.40 -17.17
N GLY A 277 34.50 46.47 -16.45
CA GLY A 277 34.69 47.37 -15.34
C GLY A 277 34.63 48.81 -15.84
N ILE A 278 33.57 49.51 -15.47
CA ILE A 278 33.58 50.97 -15.48
C ILE A 278 34.25 51.39 -14.16
N GLU A 279 35.56 51.59 -14.26
CA GLU A 279 36.38 52.29 -13.29
C GLU A 279 35.96 53.76 -13.25
N LEU A 280 35.03 54.11 -12.33
CA LEU A 280 34.67 55.49 -12.07
C LEU A 280 35.57 56.06 -10.97
N GLN A 281 36.43 56.94 -11.44
CA GLN A 281 37.38 57.81 -10.75
C GLN A 281 36.84 58.38 -9.43
N LYS A 282 37.58 58.15 -8.35
CA LYS A 282 37.48 58.92 -7.11
C LYS A 282 37.93 60.36 -7.37
N ARG A 283 37.01 61.31 -7.32
CA ARG A 283 37.33 62.72 -7.04
C ARG A 283 37.06 63.00 -5.56
N PRO A 284 37.99 63.64 -4.82
CA PRO A 284 37.70 64.17 -3.50
C PRO A 284 37.01 65.53 -3.65
N ILE A 285 35.89 65.72 -2.95
CA ILE A 285 35.41 67.07 -2.65
C ILE A 285 35.17 67.14 -1.15
N ASP A 286 35.83 68.15 -0.60
CA ASP A 286 35.95 68.54 0.78
C ASP A 286 34.66 69.19 1.31
N SER A 287 34.53 69.09 2.63
CA SER A 287 33.74 69.88 3.59
C SER A 287 32.55 70.74 3.12
N GLY A 288 31.41 70.55 3.79
CA GLY A 288 30.62 71.69 4.25
C GLY A 288 29.11 71.52 4.24
N ILE A 289 28.55 71.57 5.44
CA ILE A 289 27.21 72.03 5.83
C ILE A 289 26.19 70.93 6.18
N ALA A 290 25.81 71.01 7.46
CA ALA A 290 24.78 70.30 8.19
C ALA A 290 23.37 70.53 7.60
N ASP A 291 22.45 69.59 7.73
CA ASP A 291 21.56 69.46 8.89
C ASP A 291 20.59 68.28 8.73
N GLN A 292 20.33 67.65 9.87
CA GLN A 292 19.13 66.93 10.32
C GLN A 292 18.12 66.39 9.30
N VAL A 293 17.82 65.08 9.35
CA VAL A 293 16.44 64.55 9.45
C VAL A 293 16.47 63.17 10.13
N GLN A 294 15.47 62.96 11.00
CA GLN A 294 15.30 61.93 12.00
C GLN A 294 15.13 60.49 11.52
N GLU A 295 15.66 59.62 12.38
CA GLU A 295 15.52 58.18 12.49
C GLU A 295 14.10 57.81 12.97
N ASN A 296 13.32 57.09 12.16
CA ASN A 296 12.10 56.43 12.60
C ASN A 296 12.23 54.92 12.39
N SER A 297 12.65 54.24 13.46
CA SER A 297 12.68 52.79 13.59
C SER A 297 11.26 52.26 13.84
N VAL A 298 10.68 51.59 12.86
CA VAL A 298 9.41 50.86 13.00
C VAL A 298 9.70 49.43 13.49
N ARG A 299 9.28 49.13 14.72
CA ARG A 299 9.22 47.77 15.29
C ARG A 299 8.10 46.96 14.61
N PRO A 300 8.28 45.66 14.35
CA PRO A 300 7.18 44.76 14.04
C PRO A 300 6.44 44.30 15.33
N PRO A 301 5.12 44.04 15.27
CA PRO A 301 4.33 43.65 16.43
C PRO A 301 4.47 42.15 16.78
N GLU A 302 4.34 41.89 18.07
CA GLU A 302 4.33 40.57 18.72
C GLU A 302 3.09 39.76 18.30
N GLU A 303 3.29 38.49 17.97
CA GLU A 303 2.22 37.51 17.74
C GLU A 303 1.72 36.95 19.09
N GLU A 304 0.43 37.11 19.34
CA GLU A 304 -0.31 36.48 20.43
C GLU A 304 -0.53 34.98 20.17
N ASN A 305 -0.33 34.21 21.24
CA ASN A 305 -0.56 32.78 21.35
C ASN A 305 -1.98 32.34 20.97
N TRP A 306 -2.06 31.26 20.18
CA TRP A 306 -3.05 30.19 20.28
C TRP A 306 -2.37 28.83 20.09
#